data_AF-A0A101NQJ6-F1
#
_entry.id   AF-A0A101NQJ6-F1
#
_cell.length_a   1.000
_cell.length_b   1.000
_cell.length_c   1.000
_cell.angle_alpha   90.00
_cell.angle_beta   90.00
_cell.angle_gamma   90.00
#
_symmetry.space_group_name_H-M   'P 1'
#
loop_
_entity.id
_entity.type
_entity.pdbx_description
1 polymer ?
#
loop_
_entity_poly.entity_id
_entity_poly.type
_entity_poly.pdbx_seq_one_letter_code
_entity_poly.pdbx_strand_id
1 'polypeptide(L)'
;MTRSYDETYRTLLALAADLDTRRRLEDDAVDAHATAAMHAVRFAAAILQPLVPGTAPPYDHALDRLLKLTGSWTDAALERGDFVREAPPLTLIKGEKDGA
;
A
#
# COMPACT_ATOMS: atom_id res chain seq x y z
N MET A 1 -21.15 -28.09 -3.62
CA MET A 1 -21.25 -26.84 -2.82
C MET A 1 -20.42 -25.78 -3.53
N THR A 2 -21.05 -24.82 -4.20
CA THR A 2 -20.33 -23.71 -4.83
C THR A 2 -19.88 -22.79 -3.70
N ARG A 3 -18.57 -22.66 -3.49
CA ARG A 3 -17.99 -21.79 -2.47
C ARG A 3 -18.34 -20.34 -2.86
N SER A 4 -19.24 -19.70 -2.12
CA SER A 4 -19.61 -18.29 -2.37
C SER A 4 -18.53 -17.39 -1.77
N TYR A 5 -17.94 -16.54 -2.61
CA TYR A 5 -16.96 -15.54 -2.20
C TYR A 5 -17.61 -14.19 -1.88
N ASP A 6 -18.95 -14.10 -1.90
CA ASP A 6 -19.71 -12.85 -1.81
C ASP A 6 -19.41 -12.09 -0.51
N GLU A 7 -19.35 -12.79 0.62
CA GLU A 7 -19.04 -12.18 1.92
C GLU A 7 -17.59 -11.69 1.97
N THR A 8 -16.64 -12.53 1.54
CA THR A 8 -15.22 -12.14 1.45
C THR A 8 -15.04 -10.93 0.55
N TYR A 9 -15.70 -10.92 -0.60
CA TYR A 9 -15.65 -9.81 -1.55
C TYR A 9 -16.21 -8.52 -0.94
N ARG A 10 -17.37 -8.58 -0.29
CA ARG A 10 -17.95 -7.44 0.43
C ARG A 10 -17.02 -6.92 1.54
N THR A 11 -16.40 -7.81 2.29
CA THR A 11 -15.43 -7.46 3.35
C THR A 11 -14.22 -6.75 2.77
N LEU A 12 -13.68 -7.20 1.64
CA LEU A 12 -12.56 -6.54 0.98
C LEU A 12 -12.94 -5.13 0.49
N LEU A 13 -14.15 -4.95 -0.07
CA LEU A 13 -14.62 -3.63 -0.48
C LEU A 13 -14.76 -2.67 0.72
N ALA A 14 -15.35 -3.14 1.82
CA ALA A 14 -15.50 -2.35 3.03
C ALA A 14 -14.13 -1.96 3.62
N LEU A 15 -13.19 -2.91 3.67
CA LEU A 15 -11.83 -2.66 4.16
C LEU A 15 -11.06 -1.67 3.27
N ALA A 16 -11.19 -1.77 1.94
CA ALA A 16 -10.57 -0.81 1.04
C ALA A 16 -11.11 0.62 1.24
N ALA A 17 -12.40 0.76 1.58
CA ALA A 17 -13.01 2.06 1.88
C ALA A 17 -12.55 2.63 3.23
N ASP A 18 -12.45 1.79 4.26
CA ASP A 18 -11.89 2.19 5.56
C ASP A 18 -10.43 2.66 5.42
N LEU A 19 -9.61 1.91 4.68
CA LEU A 19 -8.23 2.32 4.40
C LEU A 19 -8.14 3.61 3.57
N ASP A 20 -9.04 3.84 2.59
CA ASP A 20 -9.09 5.10 1.83
C ASP A 20 -9.43 6.32 2.70
N THR A 21 -10.21 6.09 3.76
CA THR A 21 -10.54 7.12 4.76
C THR A 21 -9.33 7.40 5.65
N ARG A 22 -8.66 6.34 6.13
CA ARG A 22 -7.52 6.45 7.07
C ARG A 22 -6.23 6.92 6.45
N ARG A 23 -6.01 6.67 5.15
CA ARG A 23 -4.76 7.09 4.48
C ARG A 23 -4.58 8.61 4.39
N ARG A 24 -5.64 9.38 4.61
CA ARG A 24 -5.62 10.84 4.54
C ARG A 24 -5.12 11.37 5.88
N LEU A 25 -3.93 11.96 5.88
CA LEU A 25 -3.34 12.60 7.04
C LEU A 25 -3.65 14.10 7.02
N GLU A 26 -3.30 14.80 8.10
CA GLU A 26 -3.26 16.26 8.14
C GLU A 26 -2.19 16.80 7.16
N ASP A 27 -2.29 18.07 6.76
CA ASP A 27 -1.36 18.76 5.85
C ASP A 27 -1.19 18.13 4.45
N ASP A 28 -2.28 17.61 3.85
CA ASP A 28 -2.30 16.98 2.53
C ASP A 28 -1.35 15.77 2.36
N ALA A 29 -0.78 15.27 3.45
CA ALA A 29 0.04 14.08 3.44
C ALA A 29 -0.81 12.81 3.32
N VAL A 30 -0.24 11.79 2.68
CA VAL A 30 -0.84 10.45 2.60
C VAL A 30 0.04 9.44 3.30
N ASP A 31 -0.60 8.61 4.12
CA ASP A 31 0.09 7.50 4.79
C ASP A 31 0.43 6.41 3.76
N ALA A 32 1.72 6.17 3.57
CA ALA A 32 2.21 5.19 2.59
C ALA A 32 1.80 3.76 2.93
N HIS A 33 1.73 3.40 4.22
CA HIS A 33 1.34 2.05 4.67
C HIS A 33 -0.14 1.79 4.41
N ALA A 34 -1.00 2.72 4.83
CA ALA A 34 -2.44 2.65 4.59
C ALA A 34 -2.75 2.67 3.08
N THR A 35 -2.01 3.45 2.30
CA THR A 35 -2.19 3.51 0.84
C THR A 35 -1.73 2.21 0.15
N ALA A 36 -0.62 1.61 0.58
CA ALA A 36 -0.16 0.31 0.08
C ALA A 36 -1.17 -0.79 0.39
N ALA A 37 -1.62 -0.87 1.65
CA ALA A 37 -2.62 -1.84 2.08
C ALA A 37 -3.94 -1.69 1.32
N MET A 38 -4.40 -0.44 1.11
CA MET A 38 -5.61 -0.15 0.35
C MET A 38 -5.49 -0.73 -1.07
N HIS A 39 -4.40 -0.45 -1.79
CA HIS A 39 -4.23 -0.96 -3.15
C HIS A 39 -4.12 -2.48 -3.20
N ALA A 40 -3.47 -3.11 -2.22
CA ALA A 40 -3.42 -4.57 -2.10
C ALA A 40 -4.83 -5.18 -1.92
N VAL A 41 -5.67 -4.58 -1.07
CA VAL A 41 -7.05 -5.03 -0.86
C VAL A 41 -7.90 -4.80 -2.11
N ARG A 42 -7.74 -3.66 -2.80
CA ARG A 42 -8.42 -3.40 -4.09
C ARG A 42 -8.04 -4.44 -5.14
N PHE A 43 -6.75 -4.78 -5.22
CA PHE A 43 -6.26 -5.83 -6.11
C PHE A 43 -6.86 -7.21 -5.78
N ALA A 44 -6.89 -7.59 -4.50
CA ALA A 44 -7.51 -8.83 -4.05
C ALA A 44 -9.01 -8.90 -4.38
N ALA A 45 -9.76 -7.80 -4.17
CA ALA A 45 -11.17 -7.72 -4.54
C ALA A 45 -11.37 -7.83 -6.06
N ALA A 46 -10.50 -7.21 -6.86
CA ALA A 46 -10.56 -7.31 -8.32
C ALA A 46 -10.32 -8.75 -8.82
N ILE A 47 -9.43 -9.51 -8.17
CA ILE A 47 -9.22 -10.94 -8.47
C ILE A 47 -10.47 -11.77 -8.17
N LEU A 48 -11.17 -11.48 -7.07
CA LEU A 48 -12.36 -12.24 -6.67
C LEU A 48 -13.63 -11.87 -7.43
N GLN A 49 -13.71 -10.68 -8.02
CA GLN A 49 -14.92 -10.17 -8.68
C GLN A 49 -15.52 -11.15 -9.71
N PRO A 50 -14.76 -11.82 -10.60
CA PRO A 50 -15.33 -12.77 -11.57
C PRO A 50 -16.03 -13.99 -10.94
N LEU A 51 -15.77 -14.27 -9.66
CA LEU A 51 -16.36 -15.37 -8.92
C LEU A 51 -17.62 -14.96 -8.12
N VAL A 52 -18.02 -13.69 -8.16
CA VAL A 52 -19.16 -13.15 -7.42
C VAL A 52 -20.26 -12.71 -8.41
N PRO A 53 -21.35 -13.49 -8.56
CA PRO A 53 -22.40 -13.22 -9.54
C PRO A 53 -23.05 -11.85 -9.36
N GLY A 54 -23.38 -11.19 -10.47
CA GLY A 54 -24.17 -9.95 -10.46
C GLY A 54 -23.42 -8.70 -9.97
N THR A 55 -22.10 -8.77 -9.78
CA THR A 55 -21.28 -7.62 -9.37
C THR A 55 -20.60 -6.97 -10.56
N ALA A 56 -20.62 -5.64 -10.60
CA ALA A 56 -19.81 -4.85 -11.53
C ALA A 56 -18.37 -4.73 -11.01
N PRO A 57 -17.38 -4.47 -11.88
CA PRO A 57 -16.04 -4.12 -11.46
C PRO A 57 -16.07 -2.93 -10.48
N PRO A 58 -15.54 -3.07 -9.25
CA PRO A 58 -15.64 -2.04 -8.22
C PRO A 58 -14.65 -0.88 -8.43
N TYR A 59 -13.70 -1.05 -9.35
CA TYR A 59 -12.65 -0.08 -9.64
C TYR A 59 -12.50 0.08 -11.15
N ASP A 60 -12.40 1.33 -11.62
CA ASP A 60 -12.17 1.65 -13.05
C ASP A 60 -10.75 1.31 -13.54
N HIS A 61 -9.93 0.72 -12.68
CA HIS A 61 -8.52 0.47 -12.94
C HIS A 61 -8.34 -0.96 -13.45
N ALA A 62 -7.54 -1.12 -14.51
CA ALA A 62 -7.06 -2.43 -14.93
C ALA A 62 -6.31 -3.13 -13.78
N LEU A 63 -6.39 -4.47 -13.75
CA LEU A 63 -5.74 -5.29 -12.73
C LEU A 63 -4.22 -5.02 -12.64
N ASP A 64 -3.56 -4.86 -13.79
CA ASP A 64 -2.13 -4.49 -13.87
C ASP A 64 -1.83 -3.12 -13.25
N ARG A 65 -2.76 -2.16 -13.38
CA ARG A 65 -2.61 -0.84 -12.76
C ARG A 65 -2.73 -0.94 -11.25
N LEU A 66 -3.66 -1.76 -10.73
CA LEU A 66 -3.79 -2.02 -9.29
C LEU A 66 -2.55 -2.73 -8.73
N LEU A 67 -2.01 -3.71 -9.46
CA LEU A 67 -0.77 -4.39 -9.09
C LEU A 67 0.41 -3.41 -9.02
N LYS A 68 0.58 -2.59 -10.05
CA LYS A 68 1.64 -1.57 -10.10
C LYS A 68 1.54 -0.59 -8.94
N LEU A 69 0.34 -0.06 -8.66
CA LEU A 69 0.12 0.87 -7.54
C LEU A 69 0.44 0.20 -6.20
N THR A 70 0.01 -1.05 -6.01
CA THR A 70 0.34 -1.82 -4.80
C THR A 70 1.86 -1.92 -4.61
N GLY A 71 2.60 -2.23 -5.68
CA GLY A 71 4.07 -2.29 -5.63
C GLY A 71 4.71 -0.95 -5.28
N SER A 72 4.39 0.12 -6.02
CA SER A 72 4.98 1.44 -5.80
C SER A 72 4.71 1.97 -4.39
N TRP A 73 3.51 1.78 -3.85
CA TRP A 73 3.20 2.20 -2.49
C TRP A 73 3.83 1.29 -1.43
N THR A 74 4.05 0.01 -1.73
CA THR A 74 4.81 -0.89 -0.85
C THR A 74 6.26 -0.45 -0.75
N ASP A 75 6.88 -0.08 -1.87
CA ASP A 75 8.24 0.46 -1.88
C ASP A 75 8.31 1.78 -1.10
N ALA A 76 7.32 2.67 -1.26
CA ALA A 76 7.21 3.88 -0.48
C ALA A 76 7.07 3.61 1.03
N ALA A 77 6.19 2.68 1.41
CA ALA A 77 5.95 2.32 2.82
C ALA A 77 7.19 1.71 3.48
N LEU A 78 7.98 0.96 2.71
CA LEU A 78 9.19 0.29 3.19
C LEU A 78 10.47 1.08 2.93
N GLU A 79 10.35 2.33 2.45
CA GLU A 79 11.46 3.22 2.07
C GLU A 79 12.49 2.53 1.18
N ARG A 80 12.05 1.90 0.08
CA ARG A 80 12.87 1.15 -0.87
C ARG A 80 13.01 1.87 -2.21
N GLY A 81 14.08 1.54 -2.94
CA GLY A 81 14.34 2.08 -4.27
C GLY A 81 14.42 3.61 -4.23
N ASP A 82 13.59 4.27 -5.04
CA ASP A 82 13.54 5.73 -5.14
C ASP A 82 13.01 6.42 -3.86
N PHE A 83 12.48 5.65 -2.90
CA PHE A 83 11.94 6.16 -1.63
C PHE A 83 12.89 6.01 -0.44
N VAL A 84 14.11 5.51 -0.65
CA VAL A 84 15.13 5.44 0.42
C VAL A 84 15.50 6.86 0.83
N ARG A 85 15.33 7.21 2.11
CA ARG A 85 15.84 8.48 2.64
C ARG A 85 17.38 8.45 2.60
N GLU A 86 18.00 9.48 2.02
CA GLU A 86 19.44 9.63 2.10
C GLU A 86 19.89 9.64 3.57
N ALA A 87 20.80 8.74 3.92
CA ALA A 87 21.39 8.75 5.26
C ALA A 87 22.16 10.06 5.45
N PRO A 88 22.11 10.68 6.65
CA PRO A 88 22.90 11.87 6.92
C PRO A 88 24.39 11.55 6.68
N PRO A 89 25.16 12.48 6.09
CA PRO A 89 26.56 12.25 5.80
C PRO A 89 27.31 11.91 7.08
N LEU A 90 28.02 10.78 7.08
CA LEU A 90 28.84 10.36 8.21
C LEU A 90 29.95 11.41 8.43
N THR A 91 29.92 12.06 9.59
CA THR A 91 30.99 12.99 9.99
C THR A 91 32.10 12.19 10.65
N LEU A 92 33.28 12.16 10.02
CA LEU A 92 34.45 11.46 10.55
C LEU A 92 35.03 12.28 11.71
N ILE A 93 34.83 11.81 12.94
CA ILE A 93 35.43 12.44 14.12
C ILE A 93 36.85 11.90 14.26
N LYS A 94 37.85 12.74 13.99
CA LYS A 94 39.26 12.39 14.23
C LYS A 94 39.45 12.25 15.74
N GLY A 95 39.70 11.04 16.21
CA GLY A 95 40.08 10.80 17.60
C GLY A 95 41.39 11.54 17.89
N GLU A 96 41.31 12.61 18.67
CA GLU A 96 42.47 13.21 19.31
C GLU A 96 42.96 12.21 20.34
N LYS A 97 44.05 11.53 20.03
CA LYS A 97 44.76 10.71 21.01
C LYS A 97 45.51 11.71 21.87
N ASP A 98 44.84 12.21 22.91
CA ASP A 98 45.48 12.98 23.97
C ASP A 98 46.66 12.17 24.50
N GLY A 99 47.83 12.79 24.42
CA GLY A 99 49.06 12.25 24.94
C GLY A 99 49.00 12.11 26.46
N ALA A 100 49.43 10.95 26.94
CA ALA A 100 50.07 10.77 28.25
C ALA A 100 51.00 9.57 28.15
#